data_AF-A0A919ZL93-F1
#
_entry.id   AF-A0A919ZL93-F1
#
_cell.length_a   1.000
_cell.length_b   1.000
_cell.length_c   1.000
_cell.angle_alpha   90.00
_cell.angle_beta   90.00
_cell.angle_gamma   90.00
#
_symmetry.space_group_name_H-M   'P 1'
#
loop_
_entity.id
_entity.type
_entity.pdbx_description
1 polymer ?
#
loop_
_entity_poly.entity_id
_entity_poly.type
_entity_poly.pdbx_seq_one_letter_code
_entity_poly.pdbx_strand_id
1 'polypeptide(L)'
;MYFVTDEHKNNFEMLVEFYKAEQDSEYKSACYVLALPEIYNKVNGKFGERPFDWMYKFEEKEIVEEDFWTKEKRVVIDRIYELDENGEELESQAYGYLSSGYRKIVQLAQNLFNSSNEFNLCDALGTWGDDLFQVYQQAVLLRTKRQES
;
A
#
# COMPACT_ATOMS: atom_id res chain seq x y z
N MET A 1 1.15 14.22 15.30
CA MET A 1 0.91 13.59 13.98
C MET A 1 -0.39 14.18 13.49
N TYR A 2 -0.43 14.69 12.27
CA TYR A 2 -1.67 15.19 11.68
C TYR A 2 -2.60 14.03 11.34
N PHE A 3 -3.90 14.19 11.53
CA PHE A 3 -4.94 13.29 11.04
C PHE A 3 -6.08 14.13 10.51
N VAL A 4 -6.61 13.76 9.34
CA VAL A 4 -7.73 14.46 8.69
C VAL A 4 -8.99 14.41 9.57
N THR A 5 -9.24 13.27 10.22
CA THR A 5 -10.37 13.03 11.11
C THR A 5 -9.97 12.11 12.26
N ASP A 6 -10.82 12.01 13.30
CA ASP A 6 -10.65 11.01 14.36
C ASP A 6 -10.77 9.57 13.83
N GLU A 7 -11.57 9.35 12.78
CA GLU A 7 -11.66 8.06 12.09
C GLU A 7 -10.32 7.68 11.45
N HIS A 8 -9.65 8.63 10.78
CA HIS A 8 -8.31 8.42 10.24
C HIS A 8 -7.33 7.97 11.33
N LYS A 9 -7.36 8.60 12.51
CA LYS A 9 -6.52 8.21 13.64
C LYS A 9 -6.82 6.78 14.13
N ASN A 10 -8.09 6.44 14.34
CA ASN A 10 -8.48 5.12 14.81
C ASN A 10 -8.10 4.03 13.81
N ASN A 11 -8.32 4.27 12.52
CA ASN A 11 -7.91 3.37 11.45
C ASN A 11 -6.40 3.14 11.45
N PHE A 12 -5.62 4.20 11.67
CA PHE A 12 -4.16 4.11 11.72
C PHE A 12 -3.69 3.23 12.87
N GLU A 13 -4.25 3.41 14.07
CA GLU A 13 -3.90 2.59 15.24
C GLU A 13 -4.22 1.11 14.98
N MET A 14 -5.38 0.79 14.39
CA MET A 14 -5.75 -0.59 14.02
C MET A 14 -4.79 -1.20 12.99
N LEU A 15 -4.40 -0.46 11.95
CA LEU A 15 -3.48 -0.96 10.92
C LEU A 15 -2.07 -1.15 11.45
N VAL A 16 -1.58 -0.25 12.30
CA VAL A 16 -0.26 -0.38 12.92
C VAL A 16 -0.19 -1.65 13.77
N GLU A 17 -1.23 -1.92 14.58
CA GLU A 17 -1.29 -3.14 15.38
C GLU A 17 -1.35 -4.39 14.48
N PHE A 18 -2.19 -4.37 13.44
CA PHE A 18 -2.36 -5.51 12.52
C PHE A 18 -1.04 -5.87 11.80
N TYR A 19 -0.33 -4.88 11.27
CA TYR A 19 0.93 -5.08 10.57
C TYR A 19 2.17 -5.10 11.47
N LYS A 20 2.00 -4.91 12.80
CA LYS A 20 3.10 -4.80 13.78
C LYS A 20 4.12 -3.71 13.37
N ALA A 21 3.59 -2.57 12.95
CA ALA A 21 4.33 -1.50 12.29
C ALA A 21 4.89 -0.45 13.26
N GLU A 22 4.91 -0.70 14.58
CA GLU A 22 5.28 0.30 15.58
C GLU A 22 6.68 0.86 15.35
N GLN A 23 7.58 -0.04 14.94
CA GLN A 23 9.00 0.20 14.73
C GLN A 23 9.36 0.26 13.24
N ASP A 24 8.53 -0.30 12.36
CA ASP A 24 8.83 -0.31 10.94
C ASP A 24 8.35 0.98 10.26
N SER A 25 9.29 1.86 9.88
CA SER A 25 8.96 3.15 9.24
C SER A 25 8.27 3.01 7.88
N GLU A 26 8.54 1.93 7.14
CA GLU A 26 7.93 1.65 5.83
C GLU A 26 6.48 1.26 6.02
N TYR A 27 6.23 0.26 6.86
CA TYR A 27 4.87 -0.17 7.19
C TYR A 27 4.10 0.94 7.88
N LYS A 28 4.71 1.72 8.77
CA LYS A 28 4.01 2.80 9.49
C LYS A 28 3.58 3.92 8.55
N SER A 29 4.42 4.26 7.57
CA SER A 29 4.05 5.21 6.52
C SER A 29 2.90 4.66 5.66
N ALA A 30 2.95 3.38 5.29
CA ALA A 30 1.89 2.74 4.52
C ALA A 30 0.56 2.71 5.31
N CYS A 31 0.58 2.25 6.56
CA CYS A 31 -0.58 2.22 7.46
C CYS A 31 -1.22 3.59 7.60
N TYR A 32 -0.42 4.66 7.71
CA TYR A 32 -0.93 6.02 7.84
C TYR A 32 -1.73 6.45 6.61
N VAL A 33 -1.23 6.23 5.39
CA VAL A 33 -1.99 6.60 4.20
C VAL A 33 -3.23 5.72 4.01
N LEU A 34 -3.10 4.40 4.23
CA LEU A 34 -4.21 3.46 4.09
C LEU A 34 -5.32 3.68 5.13
N ALA A 35 -5.00 4.34 6.24
CA ALA A 35 -5.95 4.68 7.29
C ALA A 35 -6.90 5.83 6.92
N LEU A 36 -6.67 6.55 5.81
CA LEU A 36 -7.62 7.54 5.33
C LEU A 36 -9.01 6.91 5.13
N PRO A 37 -10.09 7.47 5.70
CA PRO A 37 -11.43 6.89 5.63
C PRO A 37 -11.87 6.54 4.20
N GLU A 38 -11.55 7.38 3.21
CA GLU A 38 -11.92 7.14 1.82
C GLU A 38 -11.20 5.95 1.18
N ILE A 39 -10.06 5.53 1.73
CA ILE A 39 -9.31 4.34 1.31
C ILE A 39 -9.74 3.15 2.18
N TYR A 40 -9.68 3.31 3.50
CA TYR A 40 -10.00 2.28 4.48
C TYR A 40 -11.38 1.65 4.25
N ASN A 41 -12.38 2.48 3.96
CA ASN A 41 -13.75 2.02 3.74
C ASN A 41 -13.95 1.31 2.40
N LYS A 42 -13.04 1.45 1.41
CA LYS A 42 -13.13 0.70 0.14
C LYS A 42 -12.90 -0.79 0.30
N VAL A 43 -12.12 -1.16 1.30
CA VAL A 43 -11.79 -2.56 1.60
C VAL A 43 -12.27 -3.00 2.98
N ASN A 44 -13.03 -2.14 3.69
CA ASN A 44 -13.47 -2.35 5.07
C ASN A 44 -12.32 -2.75 6.00
N GLY A 45 -11.16 -2.08 5.86
CA GLY A 45 -9.95 -2.35 6.63
C GLY A 45 -9.19 -3.63 6.26
N LYS A 46 -9.61 -4.38 5.24
CA LYS A 46 -8.99 -5.65 4.84
C LYS A 46 -8.07 -5.46 3.62
N PHE A 47 -6.86 -5.00 3.86
CA PHE A 47 -5.89 -4.69 2.79
C PHE A 47 -5.09 -5.90 2.26
N GLY A 48 -5.15 -7.03 2.97
CA GLY A 48 -4.39 -8.25 2.66
C GLY A 48 -3.20 -8.45 3.60
N GLU A 49 -2.39 -9.48 3.34
CA GLU A 49 -1.21 -9.79 4.15
C GLU A 49 -0.13 -8.72 4.03
N ARG A 50 -0.05 -8.06 2.87
CA ARG A 50 0.77 -6.86 2.68
C ARG A 50 -0.11 -5.63 2.45
N PRO A 51 0.39 -4.42 2.77
CA PRO A 51 -0.42 -3.20 2.73
C PRO A 51 -1.02 -2.86 1.36
N PHE A 52 -0.43 -3.35 0.27
CA PHE A 52 -0.82 -3.01 -1.11
C PHE A 52 -1.39 -4.19 -1.91
N ASP A 53 -1.65 -5.34 -1.27
CA ASP A 53 -2.20 -6.52 -1.96
C ASP A 53 -3.57 -6.26 -2.59
N TRP A 54 -4.37 -5.39 -1.97
CA TRP A 54 -5.67 -4.98 -2.46
C TRP A 54 -5.67 -4.14 -3.75
N MET A 55 -4.52 -3.66 -4.23
CA MET A 55 -4.46 -2.77 -5.40
C MET A 55 -4.77 -3.48 -6.71
N TYR A 56 -4.31 -4.73 -6.85
CA TYR A 56 -4.37 -5.50 -8.10
C TYR A 56 -5.07 -6.84 -7.88
N LYS A 57 -5.65 -7.38 -8.95
CA LYS A 57 -6.21 -8.73 -8.91
C LYS A 57 -5.11 -9.76 -9.11
N PHE A 58 -5.09 -10.77 -8.25
CA PHE A 58 -4.18 -11.90 -8.38
C PHE A 58 -4.89 -13.20 -7.97
N GLU A 59 -4.39 -14.30 -8.51
CA GLU A 59 -4.72 -15.65 -8.08
C GLU A 59 -3.50 -16.26 -7.38
N GLU A 60 -3.75 -16.98 -6.28
CA GLU A 60 -2.73 -17.81 -5.65
C GLU A 60 -2.67 -19.17 -6.34
N LYS A 61 -1.49 -19.57 -6.82
CA LYS A 61 -1.28 -20.88 -7.44
C LYS A 61 -0.17 -21.64 -6.74
N GLU A 62 -0.43 -22.91 -6.51
CA GLU A 62 0.59 -23.86 -6.06
C GLU A 62 1.50 -24.22 -7.23
N ILE A 63 2.76 -23.80 -7.15
CA ILE A 63 3.80 -24.11 -8.12
C ILE A 63 4.78 -25.07 -7.45
N VAL A 64 5.12 -26.15 -8.16
CA VAL A 64 6.15 -27.07 -7.72
C VAL A 64 7.49 -26.53 -8.21
N GLU A 65 8.27 -25.97 -7.30
CA GLU A 65 9.65 -25.59 -7.56
C GLU A 65 10.57 -26.79 -7.30
N GLU A 66 11.51 -27.02 -8.20
CA GLU A 66 12.60 -27.98 -8.01
C GLU A 66 13.89 -27.22 -7.74
N ASP A 67 14.54 -27.51 -6.61
CA ASP A 67 15.85 -26.94 -6.32
C ASP A 67 16.87 -27.41 -7.37
N PHE A 68 17.58 -26.45 -7.97
CA PHE A 68 18.49 -26.73 -9.07
C PHE A 68 19.62 -27.69 -8.69
N TRP A 69 20.10 -27.61 -7.44
CA TRP A 69 21.24 -28.35 -6.92
C TRP A 69 20.83 -29.65 -6.22
N THR A 70 19.80 -29.63 -5.38
CA THR A 70 19.40 -30.81 -4.59
C THR A 70 18.37 -31.69 -5.30
N LYS A 71 17.71 -31.18 -6.35
CA LYS A 71 16.58 -31.84 -7.05
C LYS A 71 15.38 -32.11 -6.15
N GLU A 72 15.34 -31.50 -4.96
CA GLU A 72 14.20 -31.57 -4.06
C GLU A 72 13.05 -30.71 -4.61
N LYS A 73 11.83 -31.25 -4.55
CA LYS A 73 10.63 -30.54 -4.97
C LYS A 73 9.95 -29.94 -3.76
N ARG A 74 9.62 -28.66 -3.84
CA ARG A 74 8.82 -27.93 -2.84
C ARG A 74 7.60 -27.31 -3.51
N VAL A 75 6.48 -27.31 -2.80
CA VAL A 75 5.29 -26.59 -3.22
C VAL A 75 5.42 -25.18 -2.67
N VAL A 76 5.40 -24.19 -3.56
CA VAL A 76 5.40 -22.77 -3.23
C VAL A 76 4.08 -22.18 -3.71
N ILE A 77 3.45 -21.35 -2.88
CA ILE A 77 2.28 -20.57 -3.28
C ILE A 77 2.81 -19.28 -3.90
N ASP A 78 2.53 -19.07 -5.17
CA ASP A 78 2.90 -17.87 -5.90
C ASP A 78 1.66 -17.04 -6.26
N ARG A 79 1.83 -15.72 -6.35
CA ARG A 79 0.75 -14.78 -6.70
C ARG A 79 0.88 -14.38 -8.15
N ILE A 80 -0.08 -14.80 -8.96
CA ILE A 80 -0.12 -14.50 -10.38
C ILE A 80 -1.15 -13.39 -10.60
N TYR A 81 -0.65 -12.19 -10.93
CA TYR A 81 -1.49 -11.04 -11.24
C TYR A 81 -2.24 -11.25 -12.55
N GLU A 82 -3.51 -10.86 -12.57
CA GLU A 82 -4.30 -10.79 -13.80
C GLU A 82 -3.78 -9.64 -14.66
N LEU A 83 -3.63 -9.86 -15.96
CA LEU A 83 -3.18 -8.84 -16.90
C LEU A 83 -4.31 -8.45 -17.86
N ASP A 84 -4.31 -7.21 -18.30
CA ASP A 84 -5.20 -6.70 -19.35
C ASP A 84 -4.71 -7.06 -20.76
N GLU A 85 -5.41 -6.56 -21.78
CA GLU A 85 -5.06 -6.79 -23.20
C GLU A 85 -3.71 -6.19 -23.62
N ASN A 86 -3.18 -5.23 -22.86
CA ASN A 86 -1.89 -4.58 -23.09
C ASN A 86 -0.76 -5.22 -22.27
N GLY A 87 -1.08 -6.18 -21.40
CA GLY A 87 -0.13 -6.82 -20.49
C GLY A 87 0.11 -6.03 -19.20
N GLU A 88 -0.76 -5.09 -18.85
CA GLU A 88 -0.70 -4.33 -17.59
C GLU A 88 -1.50 -5.04 -16.48
N GLU A 89 -1.04 -4.92 -15.24
CA GLU A 89 -1.71 -5.54 -14.08
C GLU A 89 -3.11 -4.97 -13.87
N LEU A 90 -4.09 -5.86 -13.74
CA LEU A 90 -5.50 -5.49 -13.68
C LEU A 90 -5.86 -5.01 -12.27
N GLU A 91 -6.22 -3.73 -12.18
CA GLU A 91 -6.58 -3.10 -10.91
C GLU A 91 -7.80 -3.74 -10.26
N SER A 92 -7.81 -3.77 -8.93
CA SER A 92 -8.99 -4.14 -8.18
C SER A 92 -10.06 -3.05 -8.32
N GLN A 93 -11.34 -3.42 -8.18
CA GLN A 93 -12.43 -2.43 -8.19
C GLN A 93 -12.29 -1.41 -7.05
N ALA A 94 -11.77 -1.83 -5.90
CA ALA A 94 -11.57 -0.95 -4.75
C ALA A 94 -10.58 0.18 -5.07
N TYR A 95 -9.47 -0.15 -5.74
CA TYR A 95 -8.46 0.82 -6.16
C TYR A 95 -8.90 1.63 -7.40
N GLY A 96 -9.50 0.97 -8.38
CA GLY A 96 -10.01 1.57 -9.62
C GLY A 96 -11.04 2.69 -9.38
N TYR A 97 -11.86 2.59 -8.33
CA TYR A 97 -12.89 3.58 -7.99
C TYR A 97 -12.42 4.72 -7.06
N LEU A 98 -11.13 4.82 -6.75
CA LEU A 98 -10.59 5.98 -6.05
C LEU A 98 -10.49 7.18 -7.01
N SER A 99 -10.68 8.39 -6.48
CA SER A 99 -10.43 9.61 -7.27
C SER A 99 -8.93 9.77 -7.57
N SER A 100 -8.60 10.57 -8.57
CA SER A 100 -7.20 10.78 -8.99
C SER A 100 -6.29 11.17 -7.83
N GLY A 101 -6.71 12.10 -6.96
CA GLY A 101 -5.93 12.52 -5.78
C GLY A 101 -5.64 11.38 -4.82
N TYR A 102 -6.64 10.53 -4.52
CA TYR A 102 -6.45 9.37 -3.63
C TYR A 102 -5.61 8.27 -4.30
N ARG A 103 -5.72 8.09 -5.62
CA ARG A 103 -4.84 7.16 -6.33
C ARG A 103 -3.38 7.60 -6.23
N LYS A 104 -3.11 8.90 -6.39
CA LYS A 104 -1.77 9.47 -6.27
C LYS A 104 -1.21 9.37 -4.84
N ILE A 105 -2.04 9.52 -3.79
CA ILE A 105 -1.57 9.35 -2.41
C ILE A 105 -1.27 7.88 -2.08
N VAL A 106 -2.01 6.93 -2.65
CA VAL A 106 -1.70 5.49 -2.54
C VAL A 106 -0.40 5.16 -3.28
N GLN A 107 -0.20 5.69 -4.49
CA GLN A 107 1.05 5.51 -5.25
C GLN A 107 2.26 6.06 -4.49
N LEU A 108 2.12 7.23 -3.84
CA LEU A 108 3.14 7.74 -2.92
C LEU A 108 3.42 6.72 -1.80
N ALA A 109 2.38 6.21 -1.14
CA ALA A 109 2.56 5.28 -0.02
C ALA A 109 3.31 4.01 -0.45
N GLN A 110 2.99 3.48 -1.63
CA GLN A 110 3.69 2.33 -2.21
C GLN A 110 5.15 2.68 -2.51
N ASN A 111 5.42 3.85 -3.13
CA ASN A 111 6.77 4.34 -3.36
C ASN A 111 7.58 4.49 -2.05
N LEU A 112 6.98 5.01 -0.99
CA LEU A 112 7.64 5.12 0.33
C LEU A 112 7.91 3.75 0.97
N PHE A 113 7.08 2.75 0.67
CA PHE A 113 7.17 1.40 1.21
C PHE A 113 8.25 0.55 0.52
N ASN A 114 8.24 0.47 -0.81
CA ASN A 114 9.12 -0.44 -1.56
C ASN A 114 9.88 0.22 -2.73
N SER A 115 9.93 1.55 -2.78
CA SER A 115 10.56 2.30 -3.88
C SER A 115 9.95 2.05 -5.27
N SER A 116 8.64 1.76 -5.36
CA SER A 116 7.89 1.65 -6.62
C SER A 116 8.05 2.90 -7.51
N ASN A 117 8.28 2.73 -8.81
CA ASN A 117 8.55 3.84 -9.75
C ASN A 117 7.29 4.53 -10.30
N GLU A 118 6.11 4.20 -9.81
CA GLU A 118 4.84 4.70 -10.38
C GLU A 118 4.45 6.12 -9.92
N PHE A 119 5.10 6.65 -8.89
CA PHE A 119 4.72 7.93 -8.29
C PHE A 119 5.39 9.14 -8.97
N ASN A 120 4.59 10.12 -9.39
CA ASN A 120 5.05 11.42 -9.86
C ASN A 120 4.54 12.55 -8.95
N LEU A 121 5.46 13.21 -8.23
CA LEU A 121 5.12 14.27 -7.29
C LEU A 121 4.45 15.48 -7.96
N CYS A 122 4.92 15.91 -9.13
CA CYS A 122 4.38 17.11 -9.77
C CYS A 122 2.93 16.90 -10.21
N ASP A 123 2.63 15.74 -10.77
CA ASP A 123 1.28 15.31 -11.12
C ASP A 123 0.39 15.23 -9.86
N ALA A 124 0.90 14.61 -8.79
CA ALA A 124 0.18 14.49 -7.53
C ALA A 124 -0.19 15.84 -6.90
N LEU A 125 0.75 16.79 -6.86
CA LEU A 125 0.53 18.15 -6.35
C LEU A 125 -0.53 18.93 -7.13
N GLY A 126 -0.75 18.59 -8.41
CA GLY A 126 -1.83 19.17 -9.21
C GLY A 126 -3.24 18.66 -8.83
N THR A 127 -3.31 17.59 -8.04
CA THR A 127 -4.58 16.92 -7.66
C THR A 127 -4.93 17.03 -6.18
N TRP A 128 -3.96 17.32 -5.32
CA TRP A 128 -4.15 17.35 -3.87
C TRP A 128 -4.59 18.73 -3.37
N GLY A 129 -5.66 18.74 -2.58
CA GLY A 129 -6.00 19.88 -1.71
C GLY A 129 -5.22 19.84 -0.40
N ASP A 130 -5.55 20.76 0.51
CA ASP A 130 -4.83 20.96 1.77
C ASP A 130 -4.71 19.69 2.63
N ASP A 131 -5.79 18.92 2.75
CA ASP A 131 -5.80 17.69 3.56
C ASP A 131 -4.84 16.64 3.02
N LEU A 132 -4.93 16.32 1.73
CA LEU A 132 -4.04 15.33 1.10
C LEU A 132 -2.59 15.82 1.05
N PHE A 133 -2.36 17.12 0.94
CA PHE A 133 -1.01 17.68 1.03
C PHE A 133 -0.41 17.51 2.43
N GLN A 134 -1.20 17.73 3.50
CA GLN A 134 -0.75 17.48 4.87
C GLN A 134 -0.53 15.98 5.14
N VAL A 135 -1.37 15.11 4.58
CA VAL A 135 -1.17 13.65 4.63
C VAL A 135 0.15 13.27 3.95
N TYR A 136 0.42 13.81 2.76
CA TYR A 136 1.69 13.60 2.06
C TYR A 136 2.88 13.98 2.94
N GLN A 137 2.87 15.18 3.53
CA GLN A 137 3.94 15.63 4.41
C GLN A 137 4.10 14.71 5.62
N GLN A 138 2.99 14.31 6.25
CA GLN A 138 3.01 13.46 7.43
C GLN A 138 3.50 12.04 7.13
N ALA A 139 3.15 11.47 5.98
CA ALA A 139 3.63 10.17 5.51
C ALA A 139 5.16 10.19 5.28
N VAL A 140 5.67 11.22 4.60
CA VAL A 140 7.12 11.40 4.40
C VAL A 140 7.86 11.56 5.75
N LEU A 141 7.29 12.32 6.68
CA LEU A 141 7.86 12.46 8.03
C LEU A 141 7.88 11.14 8.81
N LEU A 142 6.86 10.30 8.65
CA LEU A 142 6.81 8.97 9.26
C LEU A 142 7.90 8.07 8.70
N ARG A 143 8.07 8.07 7.38
CA ARG A 143 9.09 7.26 6.69
C ARG A 143 10.51 7.67 7.05
N THR A 144 10.74 8.97 7.27
CA THR A 144 12.08 9.54 7.52
C THR A 144 12.51 9.53 8.98
N LYS A 145 11.59 9.23 9.92
CA LYS A 145 11.96 9.02 11.33
C LYS A 145 12.90 7.82 11.44
N ARG A 146 14.19 8.11 11.58
CA ARG A 146 15.17 7.12 12.01
C ARG A 146 14.82 6.69 13.43
N GLN A 147 14.83 5.39 13.69
CA GLN A 147 14.94 4.94 15.06
C GLN A 147 16.29 5.44 15.57
N GLU A 148 16.28 6.24 16.63
CA GLU A 148 17.49 6.44 17.42
C GLU A 148 17.79 5.08 18.08
N SER A 149 18.79 4.41 17.52
CA SER A 149 19.37 3.15 18.01
C SER A 149 20.07 3.33 19.34
#